data_AF-M5BNJ2-F1
#
_entry.id   AF-M5BNJ2-F1
#
_cell.length_a   1.000
_cell.length_b   1.000
_cell.length_c   1.000
_cell.angle_alpha   90.00
_cell.angle_beta   90.00
_cell.angle_gamma   90.00
#
_symmetry.space_group_name_H-M   'P 1'
#
loop_
_entity.id
_entity.type
_entity.pdbx_description
1 polymer ?
#
loop_
_entity_poly.entity_id
_entity_poly.type
_entity_poly.pdbx_seq_one_letter_code
_entity_poly.pdbx_strand_id
1 'polypeptide(L)'
;MDVISIEKSGEHFRLLYDVKGRFVIHRITPEEATYKLLKVRKLAIGARGVPHIVAHDGRTIRYPDPQIKVNDTVKFDITTGKITEFVKFDTGNLVMVTGGRNMGRVGTITHRERHVGGFDIVHVKDVLDRTFATR
;
A
#
# COMPACT_ATOMS: atom_id res chain seq x y z
N MET A 1 -4.02 -1.97 4.84
CA MET A 1 -5.27 -2.46 4.23
C MET A 1 -5.55 -3.80 4.85
N ASP A 2 -6.15 -3.82 6.03
CA ASP A 2 -6.30 -5.06 6.79
C ASP A 2 -7.50 -5.85 6.32
N VAL A 3 -7.40 -7.18 6.40
CA VAL A 3 -8.48 -8.11 6.11
C VAL A 3 -9.02 -8.64 7.43
N ILE A 4 -10.33 -8.58 7.61
CA ILE A 4 -11.06 -9.07 8.78
C ILE A 4 -12.01 -10.15 8.28
N SER A 5 -11.90 -11.35 8.84
CA SER A 5 -12.73 -12.51 8.48
C SER A 5 -13.49 -13.00 9.71
N ILE A 6 -14.78 -13.29 9.54
CA ILE A 6 -15.63 -13.89 10.57
C ILE A 6 -16.04 -15.28 10.07
N GLU A 7 -15.35 -16.31 10.58
CA GLU A 7 -15.51 -17.70 10.11
C GLU A 7 -16.92 -18.24 10.31
N LYS A 8 -17.59 -17.87 11.41
CA LYS A 8 -18.93 -18.34 11.74
C LYS A 8 -19.99 -17.85 10.76
N SER A 9 -19.86 -16.63 10.23
CA SER A 9 -20.79 -16.07 9.25
C SER A 9 -20.29 -16.21 7.81
N GLY A 10 -19.04 -16.64 7.60
CA GLY A 10 -18.42 -16.69 6.28
C GLY A 10 -18.23 -15.31 5.64
N GLU A 11 -18.18 -14.25 6.46
CA GLU A 11 -18.06 -12.87 5.96
C GLU A 11 -16.62 -12.37 6.03
N HIS A 12 -16.19 -11.72 4.95
CA HIS A 12 -14.85 -11.15 4.82
C HIS A 12 -14.94 -9.67 4.50
N PHE A 13 -14.07 -8.89 5.15
CA PHE A 13 -14.05 -7.46 5.03
C PHE A 13 -12.63 -6.93 4.85
N ARG A 14 -12.51 -5.80 4.15
CA ARG A 14 -11.27 -5.04 4.02
C ARG A 14 -11.48 -3.65 4.61
N LEU A 15 -10.55 -3.25 5.48
CA LEU A 15 -10.53 -1.90 6.02
C LEU A 15 -9.90 -0.93 5.02
N LEU A 16 -10.71 0.03 4.57
CA LEU A 16 -10.34 1.11 3.65
C LEU A 16 -10.68 2.47 4.26
N TYR A 17 -10.15 3.54 3.67
CA TYR A 17 -10.58 4.90 3.97
C TYR A 17 -11.67 5.36 2.99
N ASP A 18 -12.72 5.98 3.52
CA ASP A 18 -13.67 6.81 2.76
C ASP A 18 -13.03 8.16 2.39
N VAL A 19 -13.56 8.86 1.39
CA VAL A 19 -13.11 10.19 0.93
C VAL A 19 -13.20 11.29 1.99
N LYS A 20 -13.91 11.02 3.10
CA LYS A 20 -13.95 11.86 4.31
C LYS A 20 -12.87 11.50 5.34
N GLY A 21 -11.99 10.54 5.04
CA GLY A 21 -10.94 10.08 5.95
C GLY A 21 -11.41 9.18 7.10
N ARG A 22 -12.56 8.52 6.97
CA ARG A 22 -13.05 7.57 7.99
C ARG A 22 -12.74 6.15 7.55
N PHE A 23 -12.56 5.24 8.51
CA PHE A 23 -12.52 3.81 8.17
C PHE A 23 -13.89 3.35 7.70
N VAL A 24 -13.91 2.62 6.60
CA VAL A 24 -15.08 1.93 6.06
C VAL A 24 -14.73 0.46 5.91
N ILE A 25 -15.70 -0.37 6.26
CA ILE A 25 -15.65 -1.82 6.17
C ILE A 25 -16.21 -2.19 4.80
N HIS A 26 -15.34 -2.58 3.87
CA HIS A 26 -15.73 -3.03 2.54
C HIS A 26 -15.85 -4.55 2.51
N ARG A 27 -17.00 -5.10 2.14
CA ARG A 27 -17.17 -6.56 2.00
C ARG A 27 -16.37 -7.06 0.80
N ILE A 28 -15.62 -8.14 0.98
CA ILE A 28 -14.77 -8.74 -0.06
C ILE A 28 -15.09 -10.22 -0.25
N THR A 29 -14.64 -10.78 -1.35
CA THR A 29 -14.78 -12.23 -1.62
C THR A 29 -13.77 -13.04 -0.80
N PRO A 30 -14.01 -14.36 -0.60
CA PRO A 30 -13.05 -15.23 0.07
C PRO A 30 -11.68 -15.26 -0.62
N GLU A 31 -11.65 -15.20 -1.95
CA GLU A 31 -10.42 -15.15 -2.74
C GLU A 31 -9.61 -13.88 -2.43
N GLU A 32 -10.27 -12.72 -2.38
CA GLU A 32 -9.62 -11.47 -2.01
C GLU A 32 -9.16 -11.43 -0.55
N ALA A 33 -9.81 -12.19 0.32
CA ALA A 33 -9.45 -12.29 1.73
C ALA A 33 -8.13 -13.07 1.95
N THR A 34 -7.68 -13.85 0.97
CA THR A 34 -6.41 -14.59 1.05
C THR A 34 -5.19 -13.68 0.95
N TYR A 35 -5.32 -12.48 0.37
CA TYR A 35 -4.20 -11.57 0.15
C TYR A 35 -4.42 -10.16 0.68
N LYS A 36 -3.31 -9.44 0.83
CA LYS A 36 -3.25 -8.09 1.36
C LYS A 36 -2.20 -7.28 0.60
N LEU A 37 -2.48 -5.98 0.42
CA LEU A 37 -1.52 -5.03 -0.13
C LEU A 37 -0.73 -4.36 1.01
N LEU A 38 0.59 -4.40 0.90
CA LEU A 38 1.52 -3.84 1.87
C LEU A 38 2.44 -2.81 1.22
N LYS A 39 2.45 -1.58 1.74
CA LYS A 39 3.43 -0.56 1.33
C LYS A 39 4.77 -0.82 2.03
N VAL A 40 5.85 -0.82 1.26
CA VAL A 40 7.21 -0.93 1.78
C VAL A 40 7.62 0.39 2.43
N ARG A 41 7.90 0.38 3.74
CA ARG A 41 8.36 1.55 4.50
C ARG A 41 9.87 1.66 4.56
N LYS A 42 10.55 0.52 4.70
CA LYS A 42 12.01 0.49 4.83
C LYS A 42 12.56 -0.76 4.15
N LEU A 43 13.67 -0.60 3.46
CA LEU A 43 14.51 -1.69 2.97
C LEU A 43 15.82 -1.63 3.76
N ALA A 44 16.24 -2.75 4.34
CA ALA A 44 17.45 -2.82 5.14
C ALA A 44 18.11 -4.20 5.05
N ILE A 45 19.39 -4.24 5.40
CA ILE A 45 20.15 -5.49 5.52
C ILE A 45 20.27 -5.80 7.01
N GLY A 46 19.82 -6.98 7.41
CA GLY A 46 19.87 -7.46 8.79
C GLY A 46 21.18 -8.17 9.12
N ALA A 47 21.23 -8.76 10.32
CA ALA A 47 22.36 -9.58 10.75
C ALA A 47 22.63 -10.71 9.74
N ARG A 48 23.91 -11.01 9.51
CA ARG A 48 24.38 -12.00 8.53
C ARG A 48 24.05 -11.64 7.07
N GLY A 49 23.88 -10.36 6.76
CA GLY A 49 23.68 -9.90 5.38
C GLY A 49 22.31 -10.20 4.80
N VAL A 50 21.31 -10.51 5.63
CA VAL A 50 19.97 -10.89 5.15
C VAL A 50 19.17 -9.65 4.74
N PRO A 51 18.83 -9.45 3.44
CA PRO A 51 17.97 -8.35 3.03
C PRO A 51 16.54 -8.57 3.53
N HIS A 52 15.93 -7.52 4.05
CA HIS A 52 14.54 -7.53 4.48
C HIS A 52 13.86 -6.20 4.20
N ILE A 53 12.55 -6.27 4.00
CA ILE A 53 11.66 -5.10 3.98
C ILE A 53 10.83 -5.03 5.25
N VAL A 54 10.53 -3.82 5.67
CA VAL A 54 9.55 -3.51 6.72
C VAL A 54 8.33 -2.90 6.04
N ALA A 55 7.18 -3.54 6.20
CA ALA A 55 5.90 -3.08 5.68
C ALA A 55 5.24 -2.04 6.61
N HIS A 56 4.24 -1.33 6.09
CA HIS A 56 3.50 -0.31 6.87
C HIS A 56 2.70 -0.89 8.04
N ASP A 57 2.38 -2.17 8.00
CA ASP A 57 1.67 -2.89 9.08
C ASP A 57 2.62 -3.50 10.12
N GLY A 58 3.92 -3.18 10.05
CA GLY A 58 4.94 -3.62 11.01
C GLY A 58 5.56 -4.99 10.69
N ARG A 59 5.09 -5.70 9.66
CA ARG A 59 5.68 -6.99 9.27
C ARG A 59 7.08 -6.80 8.68
N THR A 60 7.95 -7.75 8.98
CA THR A 60 9.29 -7.86 8.36
C THR A 60 9.32 -9.06 7.43
N ILE A 61 9.56 -8.82 6.14
CA ILE A 61 9.62 -9.87 5.13
C ILE A 61 11.07 -10.00 4.68
N ARG A 62 11.63 -11.21 4.84
CA ARG A 62 13.01 -11.53 4.49
C ARG A 62 13.10 -11.97 3.03
N TYR A 63 14.26 -11.74 2.42
CA TYR A 63 14.54 -12.10 1.03
C TYR A 63 13.48 -11.56 0.03
N PRO A 64 13.19 -10.25 0.05
CA PRO A 64 12.37 -9.64 -0.98
C PRO A 64 13.07 -9.70 -2.34
N ASP A 65 12.31 -9.58 -3.42
CA ASP A 65 12.88 -9.39 -4.76
C ASP A 65 13.79 -8.14 -4.79
N PRO A 66 15.01 -8.22 -5.36
CA PRO A 66 15.94 -7.08 -5.44
C PRO A 66 15.38 -5.83 -6.12
N GLN A 67 14.35 -5.97 -6.96
CA GLN A 67 13.72 -4.84 -7.64
C GLN A 67 12.78 -4.02 -6.75
N ILE A 68 12.38 -4.55 -5.60
CA ILE A 68 11.46 -3.88 -4.67
C ILE A 68 12.19 -2.73 -3.96
N LYS A 69 11.63 -1.53 -4.05
CA LYS A 69 12.17 -0.31 -3.43
C LYS A 69 11.24 0.24 -2.35
N VAL A 70 11.75 1.20 -1.59
CA VAL A 70 10.95 1.94 -0.61
C VAL A 70 9.82 2.67 -1.33
N ASN A 71 8.63 2.67 -0.73
CA ASN A 71 7.36 3.16 -1.25
C ASN A 71 6.63 2.27 -2.27
N ASP A 72 7.25 1.20 -2.77
CA ASP A 72 6.54 0.21 -3.59
C ASP A 72 5.48 -0.52 -2.77
N THR A 73 4.52 -1.12 -3.46
CA THR A 73 3.47 -1.94 -2.84
C THR A 73 3.69 -3.41 -3.18
N VAL A 74 3.68 -4.28 -2.19
CA VAL A 74 3.78 -5.73 -2.38
C VAL A 74 2.42 -6.38 -2.13
N LYS A 75 2.07 -7.34 -2.98
CA LYS A 75 0.93 -8.24 -2.80
C LYS A 75 1.40 -9.40 -1.93
N PHE A 76 0.89 -9.43 -0.72
CA PHE A 76 1.24 -10.37 0.32
C PHE A 76 0.12 -11.39 0.48
N ASP A 77 0.44 -12.66 0.32
CA ASP A 77 -0.48 -13.75 0.62
C ASP A 77 -0.46 -14.01 2.14
N ILE A 78 -1.63 -13.88 2.76
CA ILE A 78 -1.82 -14.04 4.21
C ILE A 78 -1.65 -15.51 4.60
N THR A 79 -2.02 -16.45 3.73
CA THR A 79 -1.99 -17.88 4.01
C THR A 79 -0.59 -18.45 3.96
N THR A 80 0.16 -18.14 2.90
CA THR A 80 1.54 -18.62 2.72
C THR A 80 2.58 -17.74 3.39
N GLY A 81 2.23 -16.49 3.71
CA GLY A 81 3.14 -15.52 4.29
C GLY A 81 4.21 -15.00 3.32
N LYS A 82 3.99 -15.13 2.01
CA LYS A 82 4.95 -14.78 0.95
C LYS A 82 4.45 -13.63 0.09
N ILE A 83 5.39 -12.97 -0.58
CA ILE A 83 5.10 -11.98 -1.62
C ILE A 83 4.81 -12.73 -2.91
N THR A 84 3.68 -12.43 -3.55
CA THR A 84 3.31 -12.98 -4.86
C THR A 84 3.70 -12.05 -5.99
N GLU A 85 3.38 -10.76 -5.84
CA GLU A 85 3.60 -9.73 -6.85
C GLU A 85 3.99 -8.41 -6.17
N PHE A 86 4.53 -7.46 -6.94
CA PHE A 86 4.77 -6.10 -6.46
C PHE A 86 4.45 -5.07 -7.55
N VAL A 87 4.07 -3.88 -7.11
CA VAL A 87 3.75 -2.72 -7.93
C VAL A 87 4.70 -1.59 -7.57
N LYS A 88 5.43 -1.09 -8.56
CA LYS A 88 6.39 0.00 -8.38
C LYS A 88 5.69 1.31 -8.11
N PHE A 89 6.28 2.15 -7.28
CA PHE A 89 5.82 3.50 -7.05
C PHE A 89 6.33 4.43 -8.15
N ASP A 90 5.58 4.50 -9.26
CA ASP A 90 5.95 5.27 -10.45
C ASP A 90 4.77 6.06 -11.03
N THR A 91 5.07 7.03 -11.89
CA THR A 91 4.06 7.79 -12.63
C THR A 91 3.17 6.86 -13.47
N GLY A 92 1.90 7.21 -13.61
CA GLY A 92 0.91 6.39 -14.30
C GLY A 92 0.25 5.32 -13.42
N ASN A 93 0.75 5.05 -12.22
CA ASN A 93 0.12 4.07 -11.31
C ASN A 93 -0.97 4.70 -10.44
N LEU A 94 -1.97 3.88 -10.11
CA LEU A 94 -3.06 4.22 -9.21
C LEU A 94 -2.59 4.22 -7.76
N VAL A 95 -2.99 5.25 -7.02
CA VAL A 95 -2.70 5.41 -5.60
C VAL A 95 -3.91 5.82 -4.81
N MET A 96 -3.91 5.45 -3.54
CA MET A 96 -4.87 5.89 -2.54
C MET A 96 -4.15 6.73 -1.49
N VAL A 97 -4.67 7.90 -1.18
CA VAL A 97 -4.11 8.77 -0.15
C VAL A 97 -4.53 8.26 1.22
N THR A 98 -3.56 7.99 2.10
CA THR A 98 -3.81 7.43 3.44
C THR A 98 -3.62 8.43 4.58
N GLY A 99 -3.47 9.72 4.29
CA GLY A 99 -3.23 10.74 5.31
C GLY A 99 -3.45 12.16 4.80
N GLY A 100 -3.58 13.11 5.74
CA GLY A 100 -3.82 14.52 5.43
C GLY A 100 -5.22 14.82 4.92
N ARG A 101 -5.41 16.03 4.37
CA ARG A 101 -6.73 16.52 3.93
C ARG A 101 -7.33 15.74 2.76
N ASN A 102 -6.49 15.10 1.95
CA ASN A 102 -6.91 14.34 0.76
C ASN A 102 -7.13 12.85 1.03
N MET A 103 -7.17 12.43 2.31
CA MET A 103 -7.29 11.03 2.70
C MET A 103 -8.54 10.35 2.11
N GLY A 104 -8.37 9.10 1.68
CA GLY A 104 -9.41 8.30 1.03
C GLY A 104 -9.64 8.59 -0.45
N ARG A 105 -9.05 9.65 -1.00
CA ARG A 105 -9.09 9.91 -2.44
C ARG A 105 -8.17 8.94 -3.18
N VAL A 106 -8.64 8.50 -4.35
CA VAL A 106 -7.92 7.63 -5.27
C VAL A 106 -7.63 8.41 -6.54
N GLY A 107 -6.48 8.16 -7.16
CA GLY A 107 -6.14 8.78 -8.43
C GLY A 107 -4.84 8.25 -8.99
N THR A 108 -4.48 8.71 -10.18
CA THR A 108 -3.26 8.32 -10.87
C THR A 108 -2.15 9.31 -10.58
N ILE A 109 -0.93 8.81 -10.32
CA ILE A 109 0.25 9.67 -10.16
C ILE A 109 0.57 10.31 -11.51
N THR A 110 0.58 11.65 -11.57
CA THR A 110 0.97 12.40 -12.77
C THR A 110 2.45 12.77 -12.72
N HIS A 111 2.91 13.30 -11.58
CA HIS A 111 4.26 13.82 -11.43
C HIS A 111 4.79 13.61 -10.01
N ARG A 112 6.11 13.42 -9.89
CA ARG A 112 6.81 13.26 -8.61
C ARG A 112 7.95 14.26 -8.51
N GLU A 113 7.84 15.20 -7.59
CA GLU A 113 8.87 16.18 -7.28
C GLU A 113 9.74 15.66 -6.14
N ARG A 114 11.00 15.39 -6.46
CA ARG A 114 11.97 14.91 -5.49
C ARG A 114 12.68 16.08 -4.82
N HIS A 115 12.59 16.16 -3.49
CA HIS A 115 13.23 17.21 -2.71
C HIS A 115 14.32 16.62 -1.82
N VAL A 116 15.59 16.94 -2.11
CA VAL A 116 16.72 16.44 -1.30
C VAL A 116 16.66 17.08 0.09
N GLY A 117 16.55 16.26 1.12
CA GLY A 117 16.41 16.72 2.51
C GLY A 117 14.99 17.13 2.92
N GLY A 118 14.03 17.09 1.99
CA GLY A 118 12.62 17.37 2.23
C GLY A 118 11.72 16.15 2.03
N PHE A 119 10.41 16.40 2.06
CA PHE A 119 9.43 15.41 1.62
C PHE A 119 9.28 15.47 0.11
N ASP A 120 9.28 14.32 -0.55
CA ASP A 120 8.88 14.24 -1.95
C ASP A 120 7.41 14.66 -2.08
N ILE A 121 7.08 15.43 -3.12
CA ILE A 121 5.71 15.87 -3.40
C ILE A 121 5.21 15.09 -4.59
N VAL A 122 4.03 14.49 -4.45
CA VAL A 122 3.40 13.63 -5.45
C VAL A 122 2.12 14.30 -5.91
N HIS A 123 2.06 14.60 -7.21
CA HIS A 123 0.88 15.13 -7.85
C HIS A 123 0.01 13.99 -8.34
N VAL A 124 -1.26 14.05 -7.98
CA VAL A 124 -2.25 13.00 -8.26
C VAL A 124 -3.43 13.63 -8.98
N LYS A 125 -3.94 12.90 -9.99
CA LYS A 125 -5.14 13.26 -10.75
C LYS A 125 -6.22 12.21 -10.52
N ASP A 126 -7.39 12.65 -10.06
CA ASP A 126 -8.57 11.81 -9.87
C ASP A 126 -9.29 11.55 -11.21
N VAL A 127 -10.23 10.60 -11.21
CA VAL A 127 -11.09 10.25 -12.36
C VAL A 127 -11.95 11.43 -12.81
N LEU A 128 -12.30 12.34 -11.89
CA LEU A 128 -13.04 13.59 -12.18
C LEU A 128 -12.13 14.74 -12.63
N ASP A 129 -10.92 14.44 -13.12
CA ASP A 129 -9.89 15.38 -13.56
C ASP A 129 -9.41 16.39 -12.51
N ARG A 130 -9.77 16.20 -11.23
CA ARG A 130 -9.30 17.03 -10.12
C ARG A 130 -7.86 16.69 -9.79
N THR A 131 -7.01 17.71 -9.69
CA THR A 131 -5.61 17.56 -9.30
C THR A 131 -5.40 17.96 -7.85
N PHE A 132 -4.55 17.22 -7.14
CA PHE A 132 -4.10 17.55 -5.80
C PHE A 132 -2.72 16.97 -5.53
N ALA A 133 -2.03 17.51 -4.53
CA ALA A 133 -0.70 17.05 -4.12
C ALA A 133 -0.74 16.40 -2.73
N THR A 134 0.16 15.44 -2.52
CA THR A 134 0.42 14.80 -1.22
C THR A 134 1.93 14.53 -1.06
N ARG A 135 2.34 14.20 0.16
CA ARG A 135 3.63 13.55 0.45
C ARG A 135 3.55 12.06 0.19
#